data_AF-Q0Q3K2-F1
#
_entry.id   AF-Q0Q3K2-F1
#
_cell.length_a   1.000
_cell.length_b   1.000
_cell.length_c   1.000
_cell.angle_alpha   90.00
_cell.angle_beta   90.00
_cell.angle_gamma   90.00
#
_symmetry.space_group_name_H-M   'P 1'
#
loop_
_entity.id
_entity.type
_entity.pdbx_description
1 polymer ?
#
loop_
_entity_poly.entity_id
_entity_poly.type
_entity_poly.pdbx_seq_one_letter_code
_entity_poly.pdbx_strand_id
1 'polypeptide(L)'
;DEDVVELAKYAVIIEKHYGRPMDIEWGKDGKDGKIYILQARPETVKSQSIGKVEQRFRLKGSAPVLTTGRAIGQKIGTGPVRVINDPAEMERVQPGDVLVADMTDPNWEPVMKRASAIVTNRGGRTCHAAIIARELGVPAVVGCGDATDLLKDGTLVTVSCAEGDEGKIYDGLLETEITEVRRGEMPPIDVKIMMNVGNPQLAFEFAQIPNGGVGLARLEFIINNNIGVHPKAILDYPQ
;
A
#
# COMPACT_ATOMS: atom_id res chain seq x y z
N ASP A 1 -21.51 -0.75 15.90
CA ASP A 1 -21.54 0.71 15.68
C ASP A 1 -20.93 1.53 16.81
N GLU A 2 -21.29 1.31 18.09
CA GLU A 2 -20.76 2.10 19.22
C GLU A 2 -19.24 2.04 19.36
N ASP A 3 -18.64 0.86 19.28
CA ASP A 3 -17.19 0.65 19.34
C ASP A 3 -16.41 1.47 18.28
N VAL A 4 -16.94 1.53 17.06
CA VAL A 4 -16.29 2.24 15.94
C VAL A 4 -16.33 3.75 16.20
N VAL A 5 -17.46 4.25 16.71
CA VAL A 5 -17.61 5.66 17.09
C VAL A 5 -16.71 6.00 18.28
N GLU A 6 -16.58 5.10 19.25
CA GLU A 6 -15.69 5.27 20.41
C GLU A 6 -14.22 5.33 19.97
N LEU A 7 -13.77 4.38 19.14
CA LEU A 7 -12.42 4.37 18.60
C LEU A 7 -12.13 5.62 17.76
N ALA A 8 -13.09 6.07 16.94
CA ALA A 8 -12.96 7.30 16.16
C ALA A 8 -12.81 8.54 17.07
N LYS A 9 -13.56 8.61 18.18
CA LYS A 9 -13.39 9.67 19.18
C LYS A 9 -11.99 9.65 19.79
N TYR A 10 -11.47 8.47 20.14
CA TYR A 10 -10.09 8.35 20.65
C TYR A 10 -9.06 8.82 19.63
N ALA A 11 -9.20 8.45 18.36
CA ALA A 11 -8.31 8.92 17.29
C ALA A 11 -8.29 10.46 17.19
N VAL A 12 -9.46 11.11 17.18
CA VAL A 12 -9.54 12.59 17.11
C VAL A 12 -8.97 13.25 18.36
N ILE A 13 -9.20 12.69 19.56
CA ILE A 13 -8.63 13.22 20.81
C ILE A 13 -7.10 13.14 20.78
N ILE A 14 -6.55 12.01 20.34
CA ILE A 14 -5.10 11.78 20.24
C ILE A 14 -4.48 12.71 19.20
N GLU A 15 -5.04 12.81 18.00
CA GLU A 15 -4.58 13.73 16.95
C GLU A 15 -4.57 15.18 17.46
N LYS A 16 -5.65 15.62 18.12
CA LYS A 16 -5.74 16.96 18.71
C LYS A 16 -4.71 17.18 19.81
N HIS A 17 -4.44 16.19 20.64
CA HIS A 17 -3.47 16.28 21.71
C HIS A 17 -2.03 16.46 21.18
N TYR A 18 -1.66 15.71 20.14
CA TYR A 18 -0.31 15.75 19.57
C TYR A 18 -0.13 16.79 18.45
N GLY A 19 -1.23 17.39 17.98
CA GLY A 19 -1.25 18.42 16.94
C GLY A 19 -0.77 17.93 15.57
N ARG A 20 -0.79 16.61 15.34
CA ARG A 20 -0.32 15.97 14.11
C ARG A 20 -1.04 14.63 13.91
N PRO A 21 -1.08 14.07 12.68
CA PRO A 21 -1.60 12.72 12.45
C PRO A 21 -0.84 11.67 13.27
N MET A 22 -1.58 10.75 13.87
CA MET A 22 -1.04 9.69 14.74
C MET A 22 -1.45 8.31 14.24
N ASP A 23 -0.50 7.39 14.20
CA ASP A 23 -0.72 5.95 14.07
C ASP A 23 -1.01 5.37 15.48
N ILE A 24 -2.15 4.69 15.63
CA ILE A 24 -2.64 4.17 16.91
C ILE A 24 -2.86 2.66 16.87
N GLU A 25 -2.33 1.96 17.87
CA GLU A 25 -2.63 0.55 18.11
C GLU A 25 -3.61 0.44 19.27
N TRP A 26 -4.62 -0.41 19.13
CA TRP A 26 -5.70 -0.55 20.10
C TRP A 26 -6.12 -2.01 20.25
N GLY A 27 -6.72 -2.32 21.40
CA GLY A 27 -7.28 -3.64 21.69
C GLY A 27 -8.62 -3.52 22.42
N LYS A 28 -9.53 -4.45 22.17
CA LYS A 28 -10.78 -4.59 22.91
C LYS A 28 -10.61 -5.68 23.97
N ASP A 29 -10.80 -5.34 25.23
CA ASP A 29 -10.71 -6.35 26.30
C ASP A 29 -11.95 -7.25 26.30
N GLY A 30 -11.72 -8.56 26.40
CA GLY A 30 -12.79 -9.56 26.38
C GLY A 30 -13.56 -9.68 27.70
N LYS A 31 -13.05 -9.10 28.80
CA LYS A 31 -13.70 -9.15 30.12
C LYS A 31 -14.64 -7.98 30.34
N ASP A 32 -14.17 -6.76 30.09
CA ASP A 32 -14.98 -5.56 30.30
C ASP A 32 -15.58 -4.98 29.01
N GLY A 33 -15.18 -5.49 27.84
CA GLY A 33 -15.69 -5.07 26.55
C GLY A 33 -15.20 -3.70 26.09
N LYS A 34 -14.25 -3.07 26.79
CA LYS A 34 -13.78 -1.71 26.48
C LYS A 34 -12.64 -1.70 25.48
N ILE A 35 -12.50 -0.57 24.79
CA ILE A 35 -11.40 -0.29 23.88
C ILE A 35 -10.28 0.42 24.64
N TYR A 36 -9.07 -0.12 24.52
CA TYR A 36 -7.85 0.42 25.09
C TYR A 36 -6.88 0.81 23.99
N ILE A 37 -6.25 1.98 24.13
CA ILE A 37 -5.15 2.41 23.25
C ILE A 37 -3.85 1.87 23.84
N LEU A 38 -3.14 1.08 23.06
CA LEU A 38 -1.91 0.39 23.45
C LEU A 38 -0.67 1.21 23.06
N GLN A 39 -0.72 1.86 21.90
CA GLN A 39 0.36 2.70 21.40
C GLN A 39 -0.20 3.86 20.59
N ALA A 40 0.45 5.02 20.67
CA ALA A 40 0.23 6.15 19.76
C ALA A 40 1.58 6.73 19.37
N ARG A 41 1.87 6.78 18.07
CA ARG A 41 3.11 7.36 17.52
C ARG A 41 2.79 8.26 16.33
N PRO A 42 3.62 9.28 16.03
CA PRO A 42 3.41 10.09 14.83
C PRO A 42 3.28 9.22 13.58
N GLU A 43 2.30 9.52 12.74
CA GLU A 43 2.18 8.90 11.42
C GLU A 43 3.32 9.43 10.54
N THR A 44 4.10 8.54 9.91
CA THR A 44 5.35 8.91 9.22
C THR A 44 5.33 8.66 7.71
N VAL A 45 4.33 7.97 7.16
CA VAL A 45 4.29 7.54 5.76
C VAL A 45 3.57 8.55 4.88
N LYS A 46 2.46 9.11 5.34
CA LYS A 46 1.62 10.08 4.60
C LYS A 46 1.85 11.52 5.03
N SER A 47 2.25 11.78 6.27
CA SER A 47 2.58 13.15 6.74
C SER A 47 3.72 13.79 5.94
N GLN A 48 4.63 12.99 5.36
CA GLN A 48 5.70 13.46 4.49
C GLN A 48 5.27 13.82 3.05
N SER A 49 4.00 13.59 2.67
CA SER A 49 3.50 13.91 1.32
C SER A 49 2.84 15.27 1.20
N ILE A 50 2.57 15.98 2.30
CA ILE A 50 1.93 17.30 2.27
C ILE A 50 2.90 18.30 1.61
N GLY A 51 2.54 18.78 0.42
CA GLY A 51 3.33 19.74 -0.36
C GLY A 51 4.41 19.15 -1.28
N LYS A 52 4.56 17.81 -1.33
CA LYS A 52 5.48 17.19 -2.31
C LYS A 52 4.81 17.06 -3.67
N VAL A 53 5.61 17.30 -4.70
CA VAL A 53 5.30 16.96 -6.08
C VAL A 53 4.97 15.47 -6.15
N GLU A 54 3.77 15.14 -6.59
CA GLU A 54 3.37 13.75 -6.76
C GLU A 54 3.91 13.26 -8.10
N GLN A 55 4.81 12.28 -8.06
CA GLN A 55 5.34 11.67 -9.26
C GLN A 55 4.37 10.61 -9.75
N ARG A 56 3.78 10.83 -10.92
CA ARG A 56 2.97 9.85 -11.62
C ARG A 56 3.85 9.08 -12.59
N PHE A 57 3.88 7.75 -12.44
CA PHE A 57 4.64 6.87 -13.31
C PHE A 57 3.71 6.29 -14.37
N ARG A 58 4.18 6.23 -15.61
CA ARG A 58 3.46 5.59 -16.72
C ARG A 58 4.43 4.81 -17.58
N LEU A 59 4.08 3.57 -17.92
CA LEU A 59 4.85 2.78 -18.88
C LEU A 59 4.64 3.29 -20.30
N LYS A 60 5.75 3.42 -21.02
CA LYS A 60 5.79 3.66 -22.46
C LYS A 60 6.10 2.33 -23.15
N GLY A 61 5.04 1.72 -23.69
CA GLY A 61 5.11 0.44 -24.38
C GLY A 61 4.50 -0.71 -23.58
N SER A 62 4.66 -1.91 -24.11
CA SER A 62 4.17 -3.15 -23.53
C SER A 62 5.14 -4.27 -23.88
N ALA A 63 5.25 -5.23 -22.97
CA ALA A 63 5.99 -6.47 -23.16
C ALA A 63 5.17 -7.64 -22.62
N PRO A 64 5.58 -8.89 -22.87
CA PRO A 64 4.96 -10.04 -22.23
C PRO A 64 4.96 -9.89 -20.70
N VAL A 65 3.81 -10.13 -20.08
CA VAL A 65 3.70 -10.20 -18.62
C VAL A 65 4.17 -11.57 -18.18
N LEU A 66 5.20 -11.60 -17.33
CA LEU A 66 5.79 -12.83 -16.80
C LEU A 66 4.96 -13.38 -15.63
N THR A 67 4.56 -12.51 -14.70
CA THR A 67 3.68 -12.86 -13.57
C THR A 67 2.96 -11.62 -13.06
N THR A 68 1.95 -11.81 -12.22
CA THR A 68 1.11 -10.74 -11.67
C THR A 68 0.84 -10.98 -10.19
N GLY A 69 0.64 -9.92 -9.44
CA GLY A 69 0.24 -9.99 -8.04
C GLY A 69 -0.45 -8.71 -7.60
N ARG A 70 -0.48 -8.45 -6.29
CA ARG A 70 -1.06 -7.20 -5.76
C ARG A 70 -0.01 -6.10 -5.75
N ALA A 71 -0.35 -4.97 -6.37
CA ALA A 71 0.47 -3.78 -6.37
C ALA A 71 0.52 -3.12 -4.99
N ILE A 72 1.72 -2.73 -4.58
CA ILE A 72 2.02 -1.96 -3.38
C ILE A 72 2.77 -0.70 -3.81
N GLY A 73 2.11 0.45 -3.62
CA GLY A 73 2.59 1.74 -4.13
C GLY A 73 2.11 2.00 -5.56
N GLN A 74 2.66 3.03 -6.20
CA GLN A 74 2.30 3.46 -7.56
C GLN A 74 3.52 3.69 -8.47
N LYS A 75 4.69 3.24 -8.02
CA LYS A 75 5.95 3.42 -8.74
C LYS A 75 6.20 2.25 -9.68
N ILE A 76 7.24 2.41 -10.49
CA ILE A 76 7.74 1.37 -11.38
C ILE A 76 9.21 1.20 -11.08
N GLY A 77 9.63 -0.06 -10.90
CA GLY A 77 11.02 -0.43 -10.67
C GLY A 77 11.50 -1.33 -11.79
N THR A 78 12.77 -1.21 -12.15
CA THR A 78 13.38 -1.97 -13.25
C THR A 78 14.75 -2.43 -12.85
N GLY A 79 15.13 -3.65 -13.25
CA GLY A 79 16.46 -4.16 -12.99
C GLY A 79 16.60 -5.65 -13.24
N PRO A 80 17.80 -6.20 -13.02
CA PRO A 80 18.03 -7.63 -13.06
C PRO A 80 17.34 -8.29 -11.86
N VAL A 81 16.67 -9.42 -12.11
CA VAL A 81 16.07 -10.26 -11.08
C VAL A 81 17.17 -10.84 -10.19
N ARG A 82 16.93 -10.78 -8.88
CA ARG A 82 17.69 -11.50 -7.86
C ARG A 82 16.75 -12.34 -7.01
N VAL A 83 16.70 -13.63 -7.29
CA VAL A 83 15.96 -14.64 -6.54
C VAL A 83 16.76 -14.99 -5.29
N ILE A 84 16.18 -14.71 -4.13
CA ILE A 84 16.73 -14.99 -2.81
C ILE A 84 15.84 -16.03 -2.14
N ASN A 85 16.39 -17.24 -1.93
CA ASN A 85 15.67 -18.32 -1.27
C ASN A 85 16.05 -18.40 0.22
N ASP A 86 17.29 -18.01 0.55
CA ASP A 86 17.79 -18.05 1.92
C ASP A 86 18.27 -16.65 2.38
N PRO A 87 17.96 -16.23 3.62
CA PRO A 87 18.51 -15.02 4.23
C PRO A 87 20.03 -14.84 4.10
N ALA A 88 20.82 -15.92 4.10
CA ALA A 88 22.27 -15.87 3.93
C ALA A 88 22.70 -15.32 2.56
N GLU A 89 21.81 -15.34 1.56
CA GLU A 89 22.06 -14.87 0.21
C GLU A 89 21.81 -13.37 0.02
N MET A 90 21.37 -12.67 1.07
CA MET A 90 21.00 -11.26 1.04
C MET A 90 22.08 -10.31 0.51
N GLU A 91 23.36 -10.67 0.63
CA GLU A 91 24.48 -9.89 0.10
C GLU A 91 24.54 -9.88 -1.43
N ARG A 92 23.88 -10.84 -2.10
CA ARG A 92 23.84 -10.95 -3.57
C ARG A 92 23.02 -9.83 -4.20
N VAL A 93 22.07 -9.25 -3.47
CA VAL A 93 21.22 -8.17 -3.96
C VAL A 93 22.03 -6.88 -4.03
N GLN A 94 22.19 -6.37 -5.25
CA GLN A 94 22.88 -5.12 -5.52
C GLN A 94 21.89 -3.95 -5.65
N PRO A 95 22.34 -2.70 -5.46
CA PRO A 95 21.54 -1.53 -5.76
C PRO A 95 20.99 -1.57 -7.18
N GLY A 96 19.67 -1.45 -7.33
CA GLY A 96 18.98 -1.51 -8.62
C GLY A 96 18.44 -2.89 -9.00
N ASP A 97 18.78 -3.95 -8.28
CA ASP A 97 18.22 -5.30 -8.52
C ASP A 97 16.71 -5.34 -8.18
N VAL A 98 15.98 -6.21 -8.87
CA VAL A 98 14.61 -6.59 -8.51
C VAL A 98 14.69 -7.80 -7.58
N LEU A 99 14.37 -7.59 -6.30
CA LEU A 99 14.39 -8.63 -5.29
C LEU A 99 13.18 -9.56 -5.47
N VAL A 100 13.41 -10.85 -5.66
CA VAL A 100 12.37 -11.88 -5.77
C VAL A 100 12.56 -12.91 -4.66
N ALA A 101 11.50 -13.23 -3.91
CA ALA A 101 11.56 -14.23 -2.83
C ALA A 101 10.20 -14.89 -2.60
N ASP A 102 10.14 -16.07 -1.96
CA ASP A 102 8.85 -16.68 -1.59
C ASP A 102 8.12 -15.82 -0.53
N MET A 103 8.86 -15.40 0.49
CA MET A 103 8.41 -14.54 1.59
C MET A 103 9.61 -13.76 2.15
N THR A 104 9.34 -12.60 2.76
CA THR A 104 10.37 -11.73 3.35
C THR A 104 10.25 -11.69 4.87
N ASP A 105 11.37 -11.51 5.57
CA ASP A 105 11.46 -11.40 7.03
C ASP A 105 11.94 -9.99 7.45
N PRO A 106 11.67 -9.50 8.68
CA PRO A 106 12.19 -8.23 9.21
C PRO A 106 13.68 -7.99 9.02
N ASN A 107 14.50 -9.04 9.02
CA ASN A 107 15.95 -8.90 8.82
C ASN A 107 16.34 -8.41 7.41
N TRP A 108 15.39 -8.30 6.48
CA TRP A 108 15.62 -8.00 5.07
C TRP A 108 15.55 -6.49 4.76
N GLU A 109 15.22 -5.64 5.74
CA GLU A 109 15.11 -4.19 5.56
C GLU A 109 16.31 -3.53 4.85
N PRO A 110 17.58 -3.80 5.20
CA PRO A 110 18.72 -3.17 4.54
C PRO A 110 18.81 -3.53 3.04
N VAL A 111 18.37 -4.74 2.71
CA VAL A 111 18.39 -5.28 1.35
C VAL A 111 17.26 -4.69 0.53
N MET A 112 16.06 -4.65 1.10
CA MET A 112 14.87 -4.05 0.49
C MET A 112 15.11 -2.59 0.10
N LYS A 113 15.86 -1.84 0.91
CA LYS A 113 16.21 -0.44 0.63
C LYS A 113 17.10 -0.27 -0.61
N ARG A 114 17.87 -1.29 -0.99
CA ARG A 114 18.74 -1.28 -2.18
C ARG A 114 18.00 -1.71 -3.46
N ALA A 115 16.94 -2.49 -3.31
CA ALA A 115 16.18 -3.02 -4.44
C ALA A 115 15.45 -1.92 -5.21
N SER A 116 15.36 -2.06 -6.53
CA SER A 116 14.54 -1.19 -7.39
C SER A 116 13.06 -1.55 -7.32
N ALA A 117 12.75 -2.84 -7.07
CA ALA A 117 11.43 -3.36 -6.80
C ALA A 117 11.51 -4.64 -5.97
N ILE A 118 10.40 -5.00 -5.31
CA ILE A 118 10.28 -6.22 -4.50
C ILE A 118 9.14 -7.08 -5.06
N VAL A 119 9.37 -8.36 -5.28
CA VAL A 119 8.38 -9.31 -5.76
C VAL A 119 8.33 -10.51 -4.82
N THR A 120 7.14 -10.88 -4.35
CA THR A 120 6.98 -12.06 -3.48
C THR A 120 5.88 -13.00 -3.95
N ASN A 121 6.10 -14.32 -3.81
CA ASN A 121 5.07 -15.32 -4.08
C ASN A 121 3.91 -15.20 -3.10
N ARG A 122 4.21 -14.99 -1.82
CA ARG A 122 3.22 -14.94 -0.75
C ARG A 122 3.10 -13.54 -0.18
N GLY A 123 1.96 -13.27 0.45
CA GLY A 123 1.71 -12.02 1.15
C GLY A 123 0.48 -11.28 0.64
N GLY A 124 0.02 -10.35 1.46
CA GLY A 124 -1.08 -9.46 1.11
C GLY A 124 -0.77 -8.00 1.42
N ARG A 125 -1.75 -7.11 1.26
CA ARG A 125 -1.57 -5.66 1.49
C ARG A 125 -1.05 -5.30 2.89
N THR A 126 -1.18 -6.19 3.86
CA THR A 126 -0.78 -6.02 5.26
C THR A 126 0.38 -6.93 5.66
N CYS A 127 0.99 -7.67 4.73
CA CYS A 127 2.17 -8.46 5.07
C CYS A 127 3.39 -7.57 5.29
N HIS A 128 4.41 -8.15 5.91
CA HIS A 128 5.68 -7.48 6.20
C HIS A 128 6.28 -6.79 4.96
N ALA A 129 6.41 -7.51 3.83
CA ALA A 129 6.91 -6.95 2.57
C ALA A 129 6.12 -5.70 2.13
N ALA A 130 4.79 -5.75 2.24
CA ALA A 130 3.92 -4.67 1.80
C ALA A 130 4.00 -3.42 2.71
N ILE A 131 4.23 -3.60 4.01
CA ILE A 131 4.38 -2.50 4.95
C ILE A 131 5.73 -1.80 4.71
N ILE A 132 6.82 -2.56 4.73
CA ILE A 132 8.18 -2.02 4.55
C ILE A 132 8.36 -1.40 3.17
N ALA A 133 7.83 -2.01 2.10
CA ALA A 133 7.90 -1.43 0.75
C ALA A 133 7.26 -0.02 0.69
N ARG A 134 6.13 0.19 1.37
CA ARG A 134 5.48 1.51 1.46
C ARG A 134 6.33 2.51 2.22
N GLU A 135 6.90 2.10 3.34
CA GLU A 135 7.75 2.96 4.18
C GLU A 135 9.03 3.38 3.44
N LEU A 136 9.64 2.46 2.69
CA LEU A 136 10.83 2.72 1.89
C LEU A 136 10.53 3.42 0.56
N GLY A 137 9.26 3.48 0.15
CA GLY A 137 8.83 4.05 -1.13
C GLY A 137 9.33 3.26 -2.34
N VAL A 138 9.54 1.95 -2.19
CA VAL A 138 9.97 1.00 -3.22
C VAL A 138 8.71 0.29 -3.76
N PRO A 139 8.52 0.19 -5.09
CA PRO A 139 7.38 -0.55 -5.63
C PRO A 139 7.48 -2.03 -5.27
N ALA A 140 6.37 -2.63 -4.87
CA ALA A 140 6.33 -4.05 -4.58
C ALA A 140 5.09 -4.75 -5.15
N VAL A 141 5.27 -5.98 -5.64
CA VAL A 141 4.19 -6.86 -6.08
C VAL A 141 4.20 -8.11 -5.23
N VAL A 142 3.15 -8.28 -4.41
CA VAL A 142 3.08 -9.36 -3.43
C VAL A 142 1.97 -10.34 -3.78
N GLY A 143 2.14 -11.61 -3.40
CA GLY A 143 1.12 -12.62 -3.64
C GLY A 143 1.07 -13.11 -5.09
N CYS A 144 2.22 -13.18 -5.77
CA CYS A 144 2.31 -13.63 -7.16
C CYS A 144 2.05 -15.14 -7.33
N GLY A 145 2.26 -15.93 -6.28
CA GLY A 145 2.15 -17.39 -6.29
C GLY A 145 3.39 -18.10 -6.86
N ASP A 146 3.88 -17.71 -8.03
CA ASP A 146 4.87 -18.45 -8.84
C ASP A 146 6.08 -17.63 -9.32
N ALA A 147 6.28 -16.43 -8.76
CA ALA A 147 7.34 -15.51 -9.19
C ALA A 147 8.76 -16.09 -9.03
N THR A 148 9.05 -16.85 -7.97
CA THR A 148 10.38 -17.47 -7.80
C THR A 148 10.68 -18.55 -8.84
N ASP A 149 9.64 -19.15 -9.43
CA ASP A 149 9.78 -20.23 -10.41
C ASP A 149 9.84 -19.68 -11.85
N LEU A 150 9.06 -18.62 -12.12
CA LEU A 150 9.01 -17.99 -13.44
C LEU A 150 10.14 -16.99 -13.68
N LEU A 151 10.52 -16.21 -12.68
CA LEU A 151 11.56 -15.19 -12.81
C LEU A 151 12.93 -15.81 -12.59
N LYS A 152 13.79 -15.72 -13.61
CA LYS A 152 15.15 -16.27 -13.55
C LYS A 152 16.16 -15.21 -13.13
N ASP A 153 17.11 -15.61 -12.31
CA ASP A 153 18.23 -14.78 -11.88
C ASP A 153 18.93 -14.08 -13.05
N GLY A 154 19.17 -12.77 -12.89
CA GLY A 154 19.81 -11.92 -13.89
C GLY A 154 18.91 -11.46 -15.03
N THR A 155 17.69 -11.99 -15.16
CA THR A 155 16.72 -11.54 -16.19
C THR A 155 16.34 -10.10 -15.93
N LEU A 156 16.39 -9.26 -16.96
CA LEU A 156 15.96 -7.88 -16.86
C LEU A 156 14.44 -7.82 -16.88
N VAL A 157 13.84 -7.19 -15.88
CA VAL A 157 12.38 -7.09 -15.77
C VAL A 157 11.95 -5.67 -15.40
N THR A 158 10.69 -5.38 -15.68
CA THR A 158 10.02 -4.15 -15.25
C THR A 158 8.84 -4.49 -14.35
N VAL A 159 8.86 -4.00 -13.12
CA VAL A 159 7.82 -4.20 -12.11
C VAL A 159 6.95 -2.96 -12.02
N SER A 160 5.71 -3.07 -12.50
CA SER A 160 4.73 -1.99 -12.55
C SER A 160 3.72 -2.10 -11.41
N CYS A 161 3.66 -1.07 -10.57
CA CYS A 161 2.56 -0.86 -9.62
C CYS A 161 1.67 0.33 -10.01
N ALA A 162 1.87 0.90 -11.21
CA ALA A 162 1.23 2.15 -11.63
C ALA A 162 -0.07 1.97 -12.41
N GLU A 163 -0.45 0.72 -12.73
CA GLU A 163 -1.57 0.39 -13.61
C GLU A 163 -2.86 -0.05 -12.86
N GLY A 164 -2.89 0.09 -11.53
CA GLY A 164 -4.05 -0.21 -10.70
C GLY A 164 -3.71 -1.05 -9.47
N ASP A 165 -4.68 -1.83 -9.01
CA ASP A 165 -4.54 -2.70 -7.83
C ASP A 165 -3.76 -4.00 -8.12
N GLU A 166 -3.68 -4.39 -9.39
CA GLU A 166 -2.88 -5.50 -9.87
C GLU A 166 -1.50 -4.98 -10.34
N GLY A 167 -0.45 -5.54 -9.74
CA GLY A 167 0.93 -5.27 -10.13
C GLY A 167 1.39 -6.29 -11.17
N LYS A 168 2.15 -5.83 -12.15
CA LYS A 168 2.58 -6.63 -13.30
C LYS A 168 4.09 -6.64 -13.42
N ILE A 169 4.65 -7.82 -13.68
CA ILE A 169 6.08 -7.98 -13.96
C ILE A 169 6.20 -8.26 -15.46
N TYR A 170 6.86 -7.35 -16.16
CA TYR A 170 7.09 -7.42 -17.60
C TYR A 170 8.50 -7.94 -17.91
N ASP A 171 8.60 -8.67 -19.02
CA ASP A 171 9.90 -9.05 -19.60
C ASP A 171 10.63 -7.82 -20.18
N GLY A 172 11.90 -7.68 -19.84
CA GLY A 172 12.75 -6.59 -20.29
C GLY A 172 12.61 -5.27 -19.52
N LEU A 173 13.39 -4.28 -19.95
CA LEU A 173 13.38 -2.92 -19.42
C LEU A 173 12.46 -2.05 -20.27
N LEU A 174 11.31 -1.67 -19.73
CA LEU A 174 10.37 -0.78 -20.39
C LEU A 174 10.66 0.67 -20.01
N GLU A 175 10.50 1.57 -20.98
CA GLU A 175 10.66 3.00 -20.74
C GLU A 175 9.54 3.49 -19.81
N THR A 176 9.91 4.31 -18.83
CA THR A 176 8.96 4.88 -17.87
C THR A 176 8.96 6.39 -17.98
N GLU A 177 7.76 6.95 -18.13
CA GLU A 177 7.53 8.38 -18.05
C GLU A 177 7.16 8.75 -16.63
N ILE A 178 7.89 9.72 -16.07
CA ILE A 178 7.64 10.27 -14.75
C ILE A 178 7.13 11.69 -14.94
N THR A 179 5.84 11.90 -14.65
CA THR A 179 5.24 13.24 -14.67
C THR A 179 5.15 13.77 -13.25
N GLU A 180 5.68 14.97 -13.04
CA GLU A 180 5.50 15.72 -11.81
C GLU A 180 4.13 16.40 -11.78
N VAL A 181 3.25 15.94 -10.89
CA VAL A 181 1.96 16.58 -10.64
C VAL A 181 2.10 17.46 -9.39
N ARG A 182 2.06 18.78 -9.60
CA ARG A 182 1.91 19.74 -8.50
C ARG A 182 0.43 19.95 -8.27
N ARG A 183 -0.09 19.40 -7.17
CA ARG A 183 -1.43 19.71 -6.71
C ARG A 183 -1.43 21.16 -6.21
N GLY A 184 -2.15 22.04 -6.92
CA GLY A 184 -2.37 23.42 -6.50
C GLY A 184 -3.42 23.52 -5.40
N GLU A 185 -3.67 24.73 -4.92
CA GLU A 185 -4.78 25.00 -4.01
C GLU A 185 -6.11 25.07 -4.78
N MET A 186 -7.20 24.63 -4.14
CA MET A 186 -8.53 24.85 -4.72
C MET A 186 -8.84 26.35 -4.65
N PRO A 187 -9.23 26.99 -5.76
CA PRO A 187 -9.67 28.37 -5.70
C PRO A 187 -10.89 28.50 -4.76
N PRO A 188 -11.08 29.67 -4.12
CA PRO A 188 -12.28 29.91 -3.33
C PRO A 188 -13.51 29.82 -4.24
N ILE A 189 -14.38 28.87 -3.96
CA ILE A 189 -15.63 28.62 -4.69
C ILE A 189 -16.78 28.53 -3.68
N ASP A 190 -17.96 29.03 -4.06
CA ASP A 190 -19.15 29.10 -3.17
C ASP A 190 -19.81 27.74 -2.91
N VAL A 191 -19.26 26.65 -3.47
CA VAL A 191 -19.77 25.29 -3.36
C VAL A 191 -18.70 24.35 -2.83
N LYS A 192 -19.08 23.48 -1.87
CA LYS A 192 -18.17 22.44 -1.36
C LYS A 192 -18.04 21.32 -2.38
N ILE A 193 -16.84 21.11 -2.91
CA ILE A 193 -16.52 19.95 -3.75
C ILE A 193 -16.24 18.76 -2.84
N MET A 194 -17.15 17.79 -2.81
CA MET A 194 -17.08 16.60 -1.96
C MET A 194 -16.68 15.37 -2.77
N MET A 195 -16.12 14.36 -2.11
CA MET A 195 -15.67 13.11 -2.73
C MET A 195 -16.70 11.98 -2.59
N ASN A 196 -16.81 11.15 -3.63
CA ASN A 196 -17.51 9.87 -3.60
C ASN A 196 -16.49 8.75 -3.37
N VAL A 197 -16.57 8.08 -2.22
CA VAL A 197 -15.58 7.06 -1.81
C VAL A 197 -16.28 5.71 -1.72
N GLY A 198 -15.84 4.74 -2.52
CA GLY A 198 -16.30 3.34 -2.41
C GLY A 198 -15.19 2.35 -2.06
N ASN A 199 -13.93 2.76 -2.24
CA ASN A 199 -12.76 1.94 -1.93
C ASN A 199 -11.98 2.60 -0.78
N PRO A 200 -11.98 2.01 0.42
CA PRO A 200 -11.27 2.56 1.57
C PRO A 200 -9.76 2.71 1.35
N GLN A 201 -9.16 1.89 0.48
CA GLN A 201 -7.73 1.98 0.20
C GLN A 201 -7.33 3.29 -0.49
N LEU A 202 -8.23 3.90 -1.26
CA LEU A 202 -7.98 5.15 -1.98
C LEU A 202 -8.31 6.40 -1.14
N ALA A 203 -8.91 6.23 0.04
CA ALA A 203 -9.37 7.36 0.86
C ALA A 203 -8.24 8.33 1.21
N PHE A 204 -7.05 7.81 1.53
CA PHE A 204 -5.88 8.64 1.84
C PHE A 204 -5.36 9.41 0.62
N GLU A 205 -5.47 8.86 -0.59
CA GLU A 205 -5.07 9.56 -1.80
C GLU A 205 -6.05 10.69 -2.13
N PHE A 206 -7.34 10.43 -1.98
CA PHE A 206 -8.39 11.43 -2.16
C PHE A 206 -8.31 12.56 -1.14
N ALA A 207 -7.98 12.24 0.12
CA ALA A 207 -7.80 13.25 1.16
C ALA A 207 -6.66 14.24 0.86
N GLN A 208 -5.67 13.82 0.07
CA GLN A 208 -4.55 14.67 -0.37
C GLN A 208 -4.92 15.55 -1.58
N ILE A 209 -6.11 15.37 -2.19
CA ILE A 209 -6.62 16.25 -3.23
C ILE A 209 -7.39 17.37 -2.51
N PRO A 210 -7.23 18.66 -2.87
CA PRO A 210 -8.09 19.69 -2.31
C PRO A 210 -9.56 19.31 -2.45
N ASN A 211 -10.27 19.17 -1.31
CA ASN A 211 -11.67 18.75 -1.26
C ASN A 211 -12.34 19.26 0.03
N GLY A 212 -13.66 19.31 0.05
CA GLY A 212 -14.48 19.70 1.20
C GLY A 212 -14.88 18.54 2.13
N GLY A 213 -14.39 17.32 1.87
CA GLY A 213 -14.69 16.10 2.60
C GLY A 213 -15.32 15.00 1.74
N VAL A 214 -15.85 13.96 2.39
CA VAL A 214 -16.60 12.87 1.73
C VAL A 214 -18.09 13.20 1.73
N GLY A 215 -18.70 13.23 0.55
CA GLY A 215 -20.14 13.50 0.37
C GLY A 215 -20.97 12.22 0.26
N LEU A 216 -20.36 11.13 -0.21
CA LEU A 216 -20.99 9.83 -0.35
C LEU A 216 -19.95 8.73 -0.09
N ALA A 217 -20.24 7.85 0.87
CA ALA A 217 -19.51 6.61 1.08
C ALA A 217 -20.36 5.43 0.60
N ARG A 218 -19.87 4.68 -0.41
CA ARG A 218 -20.57 3.52 -0.98
C ARG A 218 -20.21 2.25 -0.23
N LEU A 219 -21.05 1.89 0.72
CA LEU A 219 -20.83 0.76 1.65
C LEU A 219 -20.75 -0.59 0.92
N GLU A 220 -21.49 -0.77 -0.17
CA GLU A 220 -21.53 -2.03 -0.92
C GLU A 220 -20.16 -2.46 -1.47
N PHE A 221 -19.33 -1.50 -1.88
CA PHE A 221 -17.98 -1.78 -2.35
C PHE A 221 -17.00 -2.06 -1.22
N ILE A 222 -17.22 -1.45 -0.06
CA ILE A 222 -16.45 -1.73 1.15
C ILE A 222 -16.72 -3.15 1.61
N ILE A 223 -17.99 -3.56 1.65
CA ILE A 223 -18.39 -4.92 2.02
C ILE A 223 -17.83 -5.93 1.03
N ASN A 224 -18.04 -5.74 -0.27
CA ASN A 224 -17.61 -6.70 -1.28
C ASN A 224 -16.09 -6.85 -1.36
N ASN A 225 -15.34 -5.75 -1.28
CA ASN A 225 -13.90 -5.79 -1.55
C ASN A 225 -13.04 -5.99 -0.30
N ASN A 226 -13.48 -5.50 0.86
CA ASN A 226 -12.67 -5.56 2.09
C ASN A 226 -13.21 -6.54 3.13
N ILE A 227 -14.54 -6.66 3.27
CA ILE A 227 -15.13 -7.59 4.24
C ILE A 227 -15.26 -8.99 3.62
N GLY A 228 -15.64 -9.08 2.34
CA GLY A 228 -15.72 -10.33 1.58
C GLY A 228 -16.78 -11.32 2.08
N VAL A 229 -17.62 -10.90 3.03
CA VAL A 229 -18.65 -11.73 3.66
C VAL A 229 -19.99 -11.05 3.51
N HIS A 230 -20.98 -11.80 3.03
CA HIS A 230 -22.34 -11.28 2.90
C HIS A 230 -22.88 -10.93 4.29
N PRO A 231 -23.48 -9.73 4.51
CA PRO A 231 -23.92 -9.27 5.84
C PRO A 231 -24.86 -10.25 6.57
N LYS A 232 -25.64 -11.02 5.82
CA LYS A 232 -26.48 -12.12 6.35
C LYS A 232 -25.71 -13.12 7.22
N ALA A 233 -24.44 -13.39 6.93
CA ALA A 233 -23.63 -14.33 7.71
C ALA A 233 -23.47 -13.90 9.18
N ILE A 234 -23.59 -12.61 9.48
CA ILE A 234 -23.57 -12.09 10.86
C ILE A 234 -24.88 -12.43 11.59
N LEU A 235 -26.01 -12.48 10.87
CA LEU A 235 -27.31 -12.84 11.45
C LEU A 235 -27.41 -14.33 11.79
N ASP A 236 -26.68 -15.16 11.03
CA ASP A 236 -26.64 -16.61 11.22
C ASP A 236 -25.47 -17.05 12.12
N TYR A 237 -24.71 -16.11 12.72
CA TYR A 237 -23.60 -16.42 13.61
C TYR A 237 -24.13 -16.92 14.96
N PRO A 238 -23.72 -18.11 15.43
CA PRO A 238 -24.16 -18.62 16.72
C PRO A 238 -23.74 -17.65 17.84
N GLN A 239 -24.68 -17.32 18.73
CA GLN A 239 -24.42 -16.47 19.90
C GLN A 239 -23.56 -17.16 20.94
#